data_AF-A0A060A2T8-F1
#
_entry.id   AF-A0A060A2T8-F1
#
_cell.length_a   1.000
_cell.length_b   1.000
_cell.length_c   1.000
_cell.angle_alpha   90.00
_cell.angle_beta   90.00
_cell.angle_gamma   90.00
#
_symmetry.space_group_name_H-M   'P 1'
#
loop_
_entity.id
_entity.type
_entity.pdbx_description
1 polymer ?
#
loop_
_entity_poly.entity_id
_entity_poly.type
_entity_poly.pdbx_seq_one_letter_code
_entity_poly.pdbx_strand_id
1 'polypeptide(L)'
;MSANKTPAASSADTYPPSRVCGAGALTLWECRLPRQRVALCLAAKGQGAERLQVLRADKAGRMELLAAGGGGTKLRYEMSPNGDASLEFLRDGRQILLIDPLRGPSILEQEMHGKVQRSECRNPNQTLSLNHTVALLRALGITASP
;
A
#
# COMPACT_ATOMS: atom_id res chain seq x y z
N MET A 1 -19.22 34.38 21.79
CA MET A 1 -19.01 33.96 20.39
C MET A 1 -18.25 32.65 20.41
N SER A 2 -18.96 31.53 20.30
CA SER A 2 -18.36 30.20 20.33
C SER A 2 -17.70 29.92 18.99
N ALA A 3 -16.38 29.71 19.00
CA ALA A 3 -15.65 29.28 17.82
C ALA A 3 -16.08 27.85 17.48
N ASN A 4 -16.77 27.70 16.36
CA ASN A 4 -17.13 26.41 15.78
C ASN A 4 -15.83 25.74 15.34
N LYS A 5 -15.29 24.85 16.18
CA LYS A 5 -14.15 24.02 15.83
C LYS A 5 -14.67 22.88 14.97
N THR A 6 -14.64 23.08 13.65
CA THR A 6 -14.86 22.02 12.66
C THR A 6 -13.98 20.82 13.04
N PRO A 7 -14.54 19.61 13.22
CA PRO A 7 -13.70 18.45 13.44
C PRO A 7 -12.84 18.26 12.19
N ALA A 8 -11.52 18.18 12.38
CA ALA A 8 -10.62 17.77 11.30
C ALA A 8 -11.13 16.43 10.77
N ALA A 9 -11.40 16.35 9.46
CA ALA A 9 -11.76 15.10 8.80
C ALA A 9 -10.75 14.03 9.24
N SER A 10 -11.26 12.94 9.79
CA SER A 10 -10.36 11.89 10.28
C SER A 10 -9.63 11.34 9.05
N SER A 11 -8.32 11.13 9.14
CA SER A 11 -7.53 10.59 8.01
C SER A 11 -8.11 9.27 7.46
N ALA A 12 -8.94 8.58 8.24
CA ALA A 12 -9.66 7.37 7.84
C ALA A 12 -10.70 7.61 6.74
N ASP A 13 -11.31 8.80 6.66
CA ASP A 13 -12.32 9.12 5.63
C ASP A 13 -11.70 9.30 4.23
N THR A 14 -10.37 9.45 4.15
CA THR A 14 -9.62 9.60 2.90
C THR A 14 -9.23 8.26 2.27
N TYR A 15 -9.24 7.18 3.04
CA TYR A 15 -8.82 5.85 2.59
C TYR A 15 -10.02 4.94 2.31
N PRO A 16 -10.01 4.18 1.20
CA PRO A 16 -11.09 3.25 0.91
C PRO A 16 -11.18 2.16 1.99
N PRO A 17 -12.38 1.76 2.42
CA PRO A 17 -12.51 0.58 3.27
C PRO A 17 -12.11 -0.66 2.48
N SER A 18 -11.27 -1.51 3.05
CA SER A 18 -10.93 -2.83 2.49
C SER A 18 -11.33 -3.93 3.45
N ARG A 19 -11.84 -5.04 2.90
CA ARG A 19 -12.04 -6.28 3.65
C ARG A 19 -10.75 -7.08 3.86
N VAL A 20 -9.65 -6.62 3.26
CA VAL A 20 -8.33 -7.24 3.36
C VAL A 20 -7.58 -6.68 4.57
N CYS A 21 -7.62 -5.37 4.77
CA CYS A 21 -7.02 -4.74 5.94
C CYS A 21 -7.90 -4.99 7.17
N GLY A 22 -7.30 -5.52 8.24
CA GLY A 22 -8.00 -5.85 9.48
C GLY A 22 -8.58 -4.61 10.19
N ALA A 23 -9.39 -4.85 11.22
CA ALA A 23 -10.02 -3.78 12.00
C ALA A 23 -8.97 -2.79 12.56
N GLY A 24 -9.20 -1.49 12.34
CA GLY A 24 -8.30 -0.41 12.77
C GLY A 24 -7.07 -0.19 11.90
N ALA A 25 -6.87 -1.00 10.85
CA ALA A 25 -5.82 -0.75 9.84
C ALA A 25 -6.32 0.21 8.76
N LEU A 26 -5.43 1.03 8.23
CA LEU A 26 -5.72 1.87 7.05
C LEU A 26 -5.40 1.11 5.77
N THR A 27 -6.27 1.21 4.77
CA THR A 27 -6.00 0.67 3.42
C THR A 27 -5.32 1.74 2.59
N LEU A 28 -4.01 1.62 2.41
CA LEU A 28 -3.23 2.59 1.64
C LEU A 28 -3.24 2.30 0.16
N TRP A 29 -3.54 1.06 -0.25
CA TRP A 29 -3.69 0.65 -1.64
C TRP A 29 -4.45 -0.67 -1.74
N GLU A 30 -5.28 -0.89 -2.76
CA GLU A 30 -5.97 -2.16 -3.03
C GLU A 30 -5.90 -2.53 -4.52
N CYS A 31 -5.67 -3.82 -4.79
CA CYS A 31 -5.70 -4.42 -6.11
C CYS A 31 -6.68 -5.60 -6.14
N ARG A 32 -7.71 -5.45 -6.97
CA ARG A 32 -8.70 -6.50 -7.21
C ARG A 32 -8.29 -7.36 -8.40
N LEU A 33 -7.98 -8.62 -8.12
CA LEU A 33 -7.67 -9.64 -9.11
C LEU A 33 -8.87 -10.60 -9.27
N PRO A 34 -8.91 -11.47 -10.31
CA PRO A 34 -10.09 -12.30 -10.59
C PRO A 34 -10.52 -13.25 -9.45
N ARG A 35 -9.56 -13.70 -8.63
CA ARG A 35 -9.78 -14.69 -7.55
C ARG A 35 -9.23 -14.27 -6.19
N GLN A 36 -8.70 -13.06 -6.09
CA GLN A 36 -8.02 -12.61 -4.89
C GLN A 36 -8.04 -11.08 -4.83
N ARG A 37 -7.83 -10.54 -3.63
CA ARG A 37 -7.56 -9.13 -3.42
C ARG A 37 -6.22 -9.00 -2.72
N VAL A 38 -5.44 -8.02 -3.12
CA VAL A 38 -4.18 -7.68 -2.47
C VAL A 38 -4.29 -6.24 -1.99
N ALA A 39 -3.88 -5.96 -0.76
CA ALA A 39 -3.93 -4.62 -0.20
C ALA A 39 -2.63 -4.26 0.53
N LEU A 40 -2.23 -3.01 0.40
CA LEU A 40 -1.27 -2.38 1.29
C LEU A 40 -2.02 -1.85 2.50
N CYS A 41 -1.73 -2.43 3.66
CA CYS A 41 -2.35 -2.08 4.91
C CYS A 41 -1.33 -1.41 5.84
N LEU A 42 -1.76 -0.36 6.51
CA LEU A 42 -1.06 0.17 7.68
C LEU A 42 -1.71 -0.39 8.94
N ALA A 43 -1.04 -1.32 9.60
CA ALA A 43 -1.51 -1.93 10.83
C ALA A 43 -1.67 -0.91 11.96
N ALA A 44 -2.65 -1.13 12.84
CA ALA A 44 -2.88 -0.30 14.03
C ALA A 44 -1.77 -0.42 15.08
N LYS A 45 -1.07 -1.57 15.11
CA LYS A 45 -0.01 -1.90 16.06
C LYS A 45 1.33 -2.06 15.32
N GLY A 46 2.42 -1.82 16.05
CA GLY A 46 3.79 -1.81 15.54
C GLY A 46 4.40 -0.40 15.53
N GLN A 47 5.65 -0.30 15.09
CA GLN A 47 6.52 0.87 15.09
C GLN A 47 7.10 1.12 13.71
N GLY A 48 6.97 2.36 13.22
CA GLY A 48 7.51 2.78 11.92
C GLY A 48 7.09 1.86 10.77
N ALA A 49 8.04 1.55 9.89
CA ALA A 49 7.81 0.74 8.69
C ALA A 49 7.25 -0.67 8.94
N GLU A 50 7.42 -1.26 10.12
CA GLU A 50 6.91 -2.61 10.43
C GLU A 50 5.37 -2.69 10.43
N ARG A 51 4.72 -1.53 10.50
CA ARG A 51 3.28 -1.39 10.38
C ARG A 51 2.78 -1.59 8.95
N LEU A 52 3.64 -1.46 7.94
CA LEU A 52 3.24 -1.67 6.54
C LEU A 52 3.25 -3.15 6.20
N GLN A 53 2.11 -3.62 5.69
CA GLN A 53 1.91 -5.02 5.31
C GLN A 53 1.22 -5.09 3.95
N VAL A 54 1.71 -5.98 3.09
CA VAL A 54 1.01 -6.38 1.86
C VAL A 54 0.29 -7.68 2.15
N LEU A 55 -1.03 -7.62 2.20
CA LEU A 55 -1.89 -8.76 2.52
C LEU A 55 -2.64 -9.23 1.28
N ARG A 56 -2.78 -10.54 1.13
CA ARG A 56 -3.61 -11.19 0.12
C ARG A 56 -4.80 -11.86 0.81
N ALA A 57 -5.98 -11.69 0.25
CA ALA A 57 -7.19 -12.43 0.58
C ALA A 57 -7.66 -13.22 -0.64
N ASP A 58 -7.89 -14.53 -0.51
CA ASP A 58 -8.55 -15.31 -1.56
C ASP A 58 -10.09 -15.17 -1.53
N LYS A 59 -10.81 -15.81 -2.46
CA LYS A 59 -12.28 -15.80 -2.48
C LYS A 59 -12.93 -16.40 -1.23
N ALA A 60 -12.24 -17.30 -0.53
CA ALA A 60 -12.71 -17.93 0.70
C ALA A 60 -12.43 -17.05 1.94
N GLY A 61 -11.77 -15.90 1.76
CA GLY A 61 -11.38 -15.02 2.85
C GLY A 61 -10.13 -15.49 3.59
N ARG A 62 -9.40 -16.47 3.06
CA ARG A 62 -8.11 -16.87 3.66
C ARG A 62 -7.09 -15.79 3.39
N MET A 63 -6.44 -15.36 4.47
CA MET A 63 -5.48 -14.27 4.49
C MET A 63 -4.05 -14.80 4.43
N GLU A 64 -3.20 -14.09 3.70
CA GLU A 64 -1.77 -14.38 3.59
C GLU A 64 -0.96 -13.08 3.62
N LEU A 65 0.16 -13.10 4.34
CA LEU A 65 1.13 -12.01 4.33
C LEU A 65 2.12 -12.20 3.19
N LEU A 66 2.09 -11.30 2.20
CA LEU A 66 3.02 -11.32 1.06
C LEU A 66 4.34 -10.64 1.39
N ALA A 67 4.27 -9.49 2.06
CA ALA A 67 5.42 -8.70 2.50
C ALA A 67 5.07 -7.85 3.72
N ALA A 68 6.09 -7.51 4.51
CA ALA A 68 5.99 -6.55 5.59
C ALA A 68 7.25 -5.67 5.63
N GLY A 69 7.09 -4.42 6.07
CA GLY A 69 8.24 -3.58 6.39
C GLY A 69 8.96 -4.07 7.65
N GLY A 70 10.18 -3.56 7.87
CA GLY A 70 11.03 -3.97 8.99
C GLY A 70 11.68 -5.36 8.78
N GLY A 71 12.33 -5.88 9.82
CA GLY A 71 12.89 -7.25 9.81
C GLY A 71 13.87 -7.55 8.67
N GLY A 72 14.62 -6.54 8.20
CA GLY A 72 15.56 -6.66 7.07
C GLY A 72 14.96 -6.40 5.68
N THR A 73 13.64 -6.19 5.57
CA THR A 73 13.01 -5.79 4.30
C THR A 73 13.46 -4.37 3.91
N LYS A 74 13.99 -4.23 2.70
CA LYS A 74 14.26 -2.93 2.10
C LYS A 74 12.97 -2.39 1.49
N LEU A 75 12.67 -1.13 1.78
CA LEU A 75 11.52 -0.42 1.22
C LEU A 75 12.02 0.68 0.30
N ARG A 76 11.43 0.77 -0.89
CA ARG A 76 11.71 1.84 -1.85
C ARG A 76 10.41 2.42 -2.33
N TYR A 77 10.24 3.71 -2.08
CA TYR A 77 9.12 4.48 -2.58
C TYR A 77 9.62 5.39 -3.70
N GLU A 78 8.90 5.48 -4.80
CA GLU A 78 9.24 6.35 -5.93
C GLU A 78 7.99 7.09 -6.40
N MET A 79 8.15 8.36 -6.76
CA MET A 79 7.16 9.13 -7.52
C MET A 79 7.85 9.63 -8.78
N SER A 80 7.38 9.19 -9.94
CA SER A 80 7.93 9.64 -11.21
C SER A 80 7.33 11.00 -11.63
N PRO A 81 8.03 11.78 -12.47
CA PRO A 81 7.56 13.10 -12.91
C PRO A 81 6.22 13.09 -13.66
N ASN A 82 5.84 11.95 -14.23
CA ASN A 82 4.54 11.75 -14.89
C ASN A 82 3.38 11.52 -13.89
N GLY A 83 3.67 11.49 -12.58
CA GLY A 83 2.70 11.32 -11.50
C GLY A 83 2.42 9.87 -11.09
N ASP A 84 3.11 8.89 -11.68
CA ASP A 84 3.02 7.52 -11.20
C ASP A 84 3.75 7.39 -9.86
N ALA A 85 3.23 6.52 -9.00
CA ALA A 85 3.88 6.21 -7.73
C ALA A 85 4.11 4.70 -7.62
N SER A 86 5.19 4.30 -6.95
CA SER A 86 5.45 2.90 -6.66
C SER A 86 5.97 2.69 -5.25
N LEU A 87 5.66 1.53 -4.68
CA LEU A 87 6.22 1.07 -3.41
C LEU A 87 6.70 -0.38 -3.55
N GLU A 88 7.97 -0.57 -3.27
CA GLU A 88 8.67 -1.85 -3.36
C GLU A 88 9.02 -2.38 -1.97
N PHE A 89 8.82 -3.68 -1.79
CA PHE A 89 9.32 -4.47 -0.67
C PHE A 89 10.31 -5.49 -1.23
N LEU A 90 11.58 -5.43 -0.80
CA LEU A 90 12.63 -6.35 -1.23
C LEU A 90 13.22 -7.07 -0.02
N ARG A 91 13.16 -8.41 -0.03
CA ARG A 91 13.73 -9.26 1.03
C ARG A 91 14.14 -10.61 0.47
N ASP A 92 15.38 -11.04 0.73
CA ASP A 92 15.87 -12.40 0.45
C ASP A 92 15.60 -12.88 -1.00
N GLY A 93 15.76 -11.99 -2.00
CA GLY A 93 15.49 -12.31 -3.42
C GLY A 93 14.01 -12.43 -3.79
N ARG A 94 13.11 -11.98 -2.90
CA ARG A 94 11.68 -11.81 -3.13
C ARG A 94 11.36 -10.33 -3.22
N GLN A 95 10.58 -9.96 -4.22
CA GLN A 95 10.12 -8.60 -4.46
C GLN A 95 8.61 -8.56 -4.50
N ILE A 96 8.02 -7.57 -3.84
CA ILE A 96 6.63 -7.16 -4.07
C ILE A 96 6.65 -5.69 -4.45
N LEU A 97 6.20 -5.37 -5.66
CA LEU A 97 6.14 -4.02 -6.20
C LEU A 97 4.68 -3.64 -6.45
N LEU A 98 4.26 -2.55 -5.83
CA LEU A 98 2.94 -1.95 -6.01
C LEU A 98 3.12 -0.70 -6.87
N ILE A 99 2.41 -0.63 -8.00
CA ILE A 99 2.50 0.49 -8.93
C ILE A 99 1.13 1.12 -9.06
N ASP A 100 1.09 2.45 -8.94
CA ASP A 100 -0.10 3.28 -9.04
C ASP A 100 0.11 4.33 -10.13
N PRO A 101 -0.20 3.98 -11.40
CA PRO A 101 -0.09 4.93 -12.48
C PRO A 101 -1.07 6.09 -12.32
N LEU A 102 -0.66 7.29 -12.72
CA LEU A 102 -1.57 8.44 -12.83
C LEU A 102 -2.66 8.19 -13.89
N ARG A 103 -2.41 7.29 -14.84
CA ARG A 103 -3.38 6.90 -15.87
C ARG A 103 -3.35 5.39 -16.07
N GLY A 104 -4.52 4.76 -15.97
CA GLY A 104 -4.68 3.32 -16.18
C GLY A 104 -4.86 2.53 -14.88
N PRO A 105 -4.81 1.19 -14.97
CA PRO A 105 -4.97 0.33 -13.81
C PRO A 105 -3.70 0.32 -12.96
N SER A 106 -3.87 0.18 -11.65
CA SER A 106 -2.76 -0.15 -10.75
C SER A 106 -2.23 -1.54 -11.07
N ILE A 107 -1.00 -1.81 -10.66
CA ILE A 107 -0.29 -3.04 -11.00
C ILE A 107 0.32 -3.64 -9.74
N LEU A 108 0.14 -4.95 -9.57
CA LEU A 108 0.89 -5.77 -8.64
C LEU A 108 1.95 -6.53 -9.42
N GLU A 109 3.21 -6.39 -9.02
CA GLU A 109 4.31 -7.20 -9.52
C GLU A 109 4.94 -7.98 -8.38
N GLN A 110 5.16 -9.27 -8.60
CA GLN A 110 5.71 -10.19 -7.63
C GLN A 110 6.90 -10.90 -8.28
N GLU A 111 8.09 -10.73 -7.73
CA GLU A 111 9.26 -11.50 -8.14
C GLU A 111 9.61 -12.53 -7.08
N MET A 112 9.82 -13.77 -7.51
CA MET A 112 10.38 -14.82 -6.68
C MET A 112 11.44 -15.58 -7.47
N HIS A 113 12.70 -15.47 -7.04
CA HIS A 113 13.85 -16.17 -7.64
C HIS A 113 13.95 -15.96 -9.17
N GLY A 114 13.87 -14.70 -9.63
CA GLY A 114 13.99 -14.34 -11.04
C GLY A 114 12.74 -14.59 -11.89
N LYS A 115 11.65 -15.13 -11.32
CA LYS A 115 10.36 -15.22 -11.99
C LYS A 115 9.48 -14.04 -11.59
N VAL A 116 9.20 -13.17 -12.55
CA VAL A 116 8.32 -12.01 -12.38
C VAL A 116 6.89 -12.39 -12.81
N GLN A 117 5.94 -12.16 -11.91
CA GLN A 117 4.52 -12.20 -12.19
C GLN A 117 3.93 -10.80 -12.06
N ARG A 118 3.42 -10.26 -13.17
CA ARG A 118 2.75 -8.96 -13.22
C ARG A 118 1.25 -9.15 -13.37
N SER A 119 0.45 -8.35 -12.67
CA SER A 119 -1.01 -8.43 -12.68
C SER A 119 -1.64 -7.04 -12.62
N GLU A 120 -2.52 -6.75 -13.58
CA GLU A 120 -3.30 -5.52 -13.59
C GLU A 120 -4.51 -5.61 -12.66
N CYS A 121 -4.71 -4.56 -11.88
CA CYS A 121 -5.82 -4.44 -10.96
C CYS A 121 -7.09 -4.04 -11.71
N ARG A 122 -8.23 -4.65 -11.36
CA ARG A 122 -9.54 -4.33 -11.96
C ARG A 122 -10.15 -3.03 -11.45
N ASN A 123 -9.57 -2.44 -10.43
CA ASN A 123 -9.97 -1.15 -9.89
C ASN A 123 -8.87 -0.13 -10.22
N PRO A 124 -9.24 1.10 -10.57
CA PRO A 124 -8.28 2.19 -10.50
C PRO A 124 -7.87 2.34 -9.04
N ASN A 125 -6.60 2.66 -8.82
CA ASN A 125 -6.13 3.14 -7.56
C ASN A 125 -5.08 4.23 -7.83
N GLN A 126 -5.09 5.27 -7.02
CA GLN A 126 -4.13 6.39 -7.06
C GLN A 126 -3.76 6.83 -5.64
N THR A 127 -3.97 5.93 -4.68
CA THR A 127 -3.77 6.22 -3.27
C THR A 127 -2.29 6.36 -2.90
N LEU A 128 -1.37 5.74 -3.66
CA LEU A 128 0.07 5.87 -3.38
C LEU A 128 0.63 7.25 -3.74
N SER A 129 0.02 7.96 -4.68
CA SER A 129 0.44 9.32 -5.08
C SER A 129 -0.25 10.42 -4.27
N LEU A 130 -1.20 10.09 -3.39
CA LEU A 130 -1.86 11.09 -2.53
C LEU A 130 -0.86 11.71 -1.56
N ASN A 131 -0.87 13.04 -1.45
CA ASN A 131 -0.03 13.80 -0.51
C ASN A 131 -0.09 13.25 0.93
N HIS A 132 -1.26 12.79 1.37
CA HIS A 132 -1.44 12.21 2.70
C HIS A 132 -0.71 10.87 2.85
N THR A 133 -0.74 10.01 1.83
CA THR A 133 0.01 8.75 1.81
C THR A 133 1.51 9.00 1.76
N VAL A 134 1.96 9.96 0.95
CA VAL A 134 3.37 10.39 0.91
C VAL A 134 3.84 10.86 2.28
N ALA A 135 3.08 11.74 2.93
CA ALA A 135 3.41 12.24 4.26
C ALA A 135 3.45 11.12 5.30
N LEU A 136 2.51 10.18 5.21
CA LEU A 136 2.45 9.00 6.06
C LEU A 136 3.68 8.10 5.88
N LEU A 137 4.07 7.78 4.63
CA LEU A 137 5.27 7.00 4.35
C LEU A 137 6.54 7.67 4.91
N ARG A 138 6.68 8.99 4.75
CA ARG A 138 7.78 9.75 5.34
C ARG A 138 7.80 9.67 6.86
N ALA A 139 6.63 9.77 7.51
CA ALA A 139 6.50 9.63 8.96
C ALA A 139 6.89 8.23 9.47
N LEU A 140 6.84 7.21 8.61
CA LEU A 140 7.32 5.85 8.90
C LEU A 140 8.82 5.64 8.58
N GLY A 141 9.52 6.70 8.15
CA GLY A 141 10.93 6.65 7.76
C GLY A 141 11.16 6.18 6.32
N ILE A 142 10.13 6.16 5.47
CA ILE A 142 10.22 5.76 4.06
C ILE A 142 10.17 7.02 3.22
N THR A 143 11.32 7.47 2.76
CA THR A 143 11.44 8.62 1.86
C THR A 143 11.46 8.16 0.42
N ALA A 144 10.95 9.01 -0.48
CA ALA A 144 11.11 8.75 -1.91
C ALA A 144 12.61 8.70 -2.25
N SER A 145 13.02 7.70 -3.01
CA SER A 145 14.35 7.72 -3.63
C SER A 145 14.39 8.90 -4.62
N PRO A 146 15.51 9.65 -4.69
CA PRO A 146 15.69 10.71 -5.68
C PRO A 146 15.75 10.15 -7.11
#